data_AF-A0A2P7TTD4-F1
#
_entry.id   AF-A0A2P7TTD4-F1
#
_cell.length_a   1.000
_cell.length_b   1.000
_cell.length_c   1.000
_cell.angle_alpha   90.00
_cell.angle_beta   90.00
_cell.angle_gamma   90.00
#
_symmetry.space_group_name_H-M   'P 1'
#
loop_
_entity.id
_entity.type
_entity.pdbx_description
1 polymer ?
#
loop_
_entity_poly.entity_id
_entity_poly.type
_entity_poly.pdbx_seq_one_letter_code
_entity_poly.pdbx_strand_id
1 'polypeptide(L)'
;MLTAILAIKLGIELQRKTKDANFVEKLTGMVDKLINKLRVCFTKVGEHRYRNARRALNDYLMTAFAMFHLKDPSLLFFQNNFDTRRANLEHLYGIETIYSDTAIREAIDGIAPEDIKHGFGELFEELEQTGVLAHYKVLGGYYCCAVDGTQHYCSGSTSCPHCLEKTTSGKT
;
A
#
# COMPACT_ATOMS: atom_id res chain seq x y z
N MET A 1 2.73 6.83 -0.57
CA MET A 1 1.83 5.65 -0.53
C MET A 1 1.64 5.02 -1.90
N LEU A 2 1.22 5.81 -2.90
CA LEU A 2 0.91 5.31 -4.25
C LEU A 2 2.06 4.54 -4.92
N THR A 3 3.32 4.93 -4.76
CA THR A 3 4.47 4.26 -5.42
C THR A 3 4.80 2.87 -4.86
N ALA A 4 4.70 2.64 -3.54
CA ALA A 4 4.87 1.30 -2.96
C ALA A 4 3.67 0.39 -3.28
N ILE A 5 2.45 0.94 -3.25
CA ILE A 5 1.25 0.22 -3.70
C ILE A 5 1.38 -0.14 -5.18
N LEU A 6 1.95 0.75 -6.00
CA LEU A 6 2.22 0.48 -7.41
C LEU A 6 3.26 -0.62 -7.58
N ALA A 7 4.39 -0.57 -6.86
CA ALA A 7 5.45 -1.57 -6.93
C ALA A 7 4.94 -2.97 -6.54
N ILE A 8 4.08 -3.03 -5.53
CA ILE A 8 3.42 -4.25 -5.08
C ILE A 8 2.37 -4.74 -6.09
N LYS A 9 1.54 -3.83 -6.63
CA LYS A 9 0.55 -4.15 -7.68
C LYS A 9 1.24 -4.63 -8.96
N LEU A 10 2.38 -4.05 -9.33
CA LEU A 10 3.26 -4.48 -10.42
C LEU A 10 3.89 -5.85 -10.16
N GLY A 11 4.34 -6.11 -8.92
CA GLY A 11 4.85 -7.43 -8.52
C GLY A 11 3.81 -8.54 -8.63
N ILE A 12 2.58 -8.30 -8.17
CA ILE A 12 1.45 -9.25 -8.27
C ILE A 12 1.02 -9.46 -9.73
N GLU A 13 0.98 -8.40 -10.54
CA GLU A 13 0.61 -8.49 -11.96
C GLU A 13 1.66 -9.26 -12.78
N LEU A 14 2.95 -9.17 -12.41
CA LEU A 14 4.01 -9.98 -12.98
C LEU A 14 3.87 -11.46 -12.63
N GLN A 15 3.59 -11.80 -11.36
CA GLN A 15 3.33 -13.19 -10.95
C GLN A 15 2.22 -13.85 -11.79
N ARG A 16 1.24 -13.07 -12.25
CA ARG A 16 0.15 -13.53 -13.10
C ARG A 16 0.53 -13.76 -14.57
N LYS A 17 1.58 -13.11 -15.07
CA LYS A 17 2.00 -13.16 -16.49
C LYS A 17 3.19 -14.07 -16.76
N THR A 18 4.04 -14.36 -15.77
CA THR A 18 5.22 -15.21 -15.95
C THR A 18 4.93 -16.69 -15.70
N LYS A 19 5.17 -17.53 -16.71
CA LYS A 19 5.14 -19.00 -16.60
C LYS A 19 6.46 -19.61 -16.08
N ASP A 20 7.45 -18.77 -15.78
CA ASP A 20 8.75 -19.21 -15.28
C ASP A 20 8.71 -19.35 -13.76
N ALA A 21 8.69 -20.60 -13.29
CA ALA A 21 8.60 -20.94 -11.87
C ALA A 21 9.76 -20.36 -11.05
N ASN A 22 10.97 -20.28 -11.62
CA ASN A 22 12.14 -19.73 -10.92
C ASN A 22 12.02 -18.22 -10.69
N PHE A 23 11.41 -17.52 -11.65
CA PHE A 23 11.13 -16.09 -11.52
C PHE A 23 10.05 -15.82 -10.48
N VAL A 24 8.98 -16.64 -10.45
CA VAL A 24 7.89 -16.52 -9.48
C VAL A 24 8.39 -16.80 -8.06
N GLU A 25 9.23 -17.82 -7.85
CA GLU A 25 9.80 -18.13 -6.53
C GLU A 25 10.71 -17.01 -6.02
N LYS A 26 11.57 -16.46 -6.89
CA LYS A 26 12.40 -15.28 -6.58
C LYS A 26 11.55 -14.06 -6.22
N LEU A 27 10.41 -13.85 -6.89
CA LEU A 27 9.48 -12.77 -6.59
C LEU A 27 8.79 -12.97 -5.23
N THR A 28 8.38 -14.19 -4.88
CA THR A 28 7.69 -14.47 -3.61
C THR A 28 8.60 -14.18 -2.41
N GLY A 29 9.84 -14.70 -2.40
CA GLY A 29 10.79 -14.41 -1.31
C GLY A 29 11.16 -12.93 -1.21
N MET A 30 11.14 -12.20 -2.33
CA MET A 30 11.34 -10.76 -2.35
C MET A 30 10.17 -10.00 -1.70
N VAL A 31 8.92 -10.41 -1.94
CA VAL A 31 7.74 -9.78 -1.34
C VAL A 31 7.79 -9.84 0.19
N ASP A 32 8.11 -11.00 0.76
CA ASP A 32 8.22 -11.16 2.21
C ASP A 32 9.31 -10.25 2.80
N LYS A 33 10.46 -10.15 2.11
CA LYS A 33 11.55 -9.25 2.49
C LYS A 33 11.12 -7.79 2.48
N LEU A 34 10.38 -7.36 1.45
CA LEU A 34 9.86 -5.99 1.34
C LEU A 34 8.83 -5.69 2.44
N ILE A 35 7.92 -6.62 2.72
CA ILE A 35 6.92 -6.45 3.79
C ILE A 35 7.61 -6.32 5.16
N ASN A 36 8.62 -7.16 5.44
CA ASN A 36 9.40 -7.07 6.67
C ASN A 36 10.17 -5.75 6.78
N LYS A 37 10.77 -5.29 5.69
CA LYS A 37 11.48 -4.00 5.65
C LYS A 37 10.52 -2.82 5.85
N LEU A 38 9.33 -2.88 5.25
CA LEU A 38 8.29 -1.88 5.47
C LEU A 38 7.85 -1.85 6.94
N ARG A 39 7.68 -3.01 7.58
CA ARG A 39 7.37 -3.10 9.02
C ARG A 39 8.43 -2.40 9.87
N VAL A 40 9.71 -2.56 9.54
CA VAL A 40 10.81 -1.85 10.22
C VAL A 40 10.79 -0.35 9.90
N CYS A 41 10.39 0.06 8.70
CA CYS A 41 10.25 1.48 8.38
C CYS A 41 9.15 2.15 9.21
N PHE A 42 8.03 1.45 9.42
CA PHE A 42 6.90 1.95 10.21
C PHE A 42 7.20 2.10 11.70
N THR A 43 8.17 1.36 12.26
CA THR A 43 8.59 1.61 13.67
C THR A 43 9.29 2.95 13.85
N LYS A 44 9.80 3.56 12.78
CA LYS A 44 10.44 4.89 12.81
C LYS A 44 9.44 6.04 12.71
N VAL A 45 8.16 5.77 12.46
CA VAL A 45 7.12 6.80 12.38
C VAL A 45 6.84 7.33 13.78
N GLY A 46 6.80 8.66 13.93
CA GLY A 46 6.59 9.32 15.21
C GLY A 46 5.22 9.00 15.81
N GLU A 47 5.21 8.63 17.09
CA GLU A 47 3.96 8.41 17.84
C GLU A 47 3.34 9.75 18.22
N HIS A 48 2.21 10.08 17.59
CA HIS A 48 1.48 11.33 17.84
C HIS A 48 0.28 11.13 18.78
N ARG A 49 -0.10 9.88 19.09
CA ARG A 49 -1.31 9.59 19.88
C ARG A 49 -1.00 9.68 21.37
N TYR A 50 -1.45 10.78 21.99
CA TYR A 50 -1.12 11.14 23.37
C TYR A 50 -1.71 10.21 24.47
N ARG A 51 -2.80 9.46 24.20
CA ARG A 51 -3.55 8.72 25.25
C ARG A 51 -4.00 7.30 24.90
N ASN A 52 -3.87 6.87 23.65
CA ASN A 52 -4.35 5.56 23.17
C ASN A 52 -3.20 4.64 22.73
N ALA A 53 -2.04 4.71 23.41
CA ALA A 53 -0.87 3.86 23.14
C ALA A 53 -1.02 2.43 23.68
N ARG A 54 -2.24 1.89 23.75
CA ARG A 54 -2.46 0.48 24.17
C ARG A 54 -1.76 -0.50 23.22
N ARG A 55 -1.49 -0.06 21.99
CA ARG A 55 -0.89 -0.83 20.89
C ARG A 55 0.00 0.06 20.04
N ALA A 56 1.04 -0.52 19.47
CA ALA A 56 2.06 0.20 18.71
C ALA A 56 1.45 0.82 17.44
N LEU A 57 1.86 2.05 17.08
CA LEU A 57 1.42 2.70 15.84
C LEU A 57 1.71 1.84 14.61
N ASN A 58 2.81 1.08 14.66
CA ASN A 58 3.20 0.12 13.64
C ASN A 58 2.08 -0.89 13.31
N ASP A 59 1.35 -1.39 14.31
CA ASP A 59 0.28 -2.38 14.08
C ASP A 59 -0.84 -1.79 13.22
N TYR A 60 -1.18 -0.52 13.45
CA TYR A 60 -2.19 0.20 12.68
C TYR A 60 -1.73 0.45 11.24
N LEU A 61 -0.47 0.86 11.07
CA LEU A 61 0.13 1.07 9.76
C LEU A 61 0.22 -0.24 8.95
N MET A 62 0.64 -1.34 9.58
CA MET A 62 0.65 -2.66 8.96
C MET A 62 -0.74 -3.15 8.60
N THR A 63 -1.74 -2.87 9.43
CA THR A 63 -3.15 -3.19 9.16
C THR A 63 -3.66 -2.47 7.91
N ALA A 64 -3.44 -1.16 7.82
CA ALA A 64 -3.84 -0.39 6.65
C ALA A 64 -3.07 -0.81 5.39
N PHE A 65 -1.75 -1.04 5.53
CA PHE A 65 -0.95 -1.59 4.45
C PHE A 65 -1.50 -2.92 3.95
N ALA A 66 -1.84 -3.86 4.83
CA ALA A 66 -2.39 -5.16 4.46
C ALA A 66 -3.72 -5.02 3.70
N MET A 67 -4.62 -4.16 4.18
CA MET A 67 -5.88 -3.85 3.48
C MET A 67 -5.62 -3.34 2.05
N PHE A 68 -4.70 -2.38 1.89
CA PHE A 68 -4.35 -1.84 0.56
C PHE A 68 -3.66 -2.88 -0.34
N HIS A 69 -2.73 -3.66 0.22
CA HIS A 69 -2.01 -4.70 -0.51
C HIS A 69 -2.97 -5.79 -1.02
N LEU A 70 -3.91 -6.20 -0.18
CA LEU A 70 -4.90 -7.23 -0.50
C LEU A 70 -6.07 -6.69 -1.33
N LYS A 71 -6.06 -5.38 -1.63
CA LYS A 71 -7.06 -4.67 -2.43
C LYS A 71 -8.48 -4.83 -1.87
N ASP A 72 -8.59 -4.86 -0.55
CA ASP A 72 -9.89 -4.93 0.09
C ASP A 72 -10.64 -3.60 -0.12
N PRO A 73 -11.94 -3.63 -0.47
CA PRO A 73 -12.69 -2.44 -0.88
C PRO A 73 -12.98 -1.46 0.26
N SER A 74 -12.87 -1.90 1.52
CA SER A 74 -13.06 -1.07 2.71
C SER A 74 -12.45 -1.73 3.95
N LEU A 75 -12.21 -0.93 4.99
CA LEU A 75 -11.79 -1.42 6.31
C LEU A 75 -12.83 -2.36 6.94
N LEU A 76 -14.13 -2.11 6.72
CA LEU A 76 -15.20 -2.99 7.16
C LEU A 76 -15.14 -4.35 6.47
N PHE A 77 -14.90 -4.37 5.15
CA PHE A 77 -14.72 -5.63 4.43
C PHE A 77 -13.50 -6.39 4.93
N PHE A 78 -12.39 -5.69 5.18
CA PHE A 78 -11.18 -6.27 5.75
C PHE A 78 -11.43 -6.91 7.13
N GLN A 79 -12.14 -6.21 8.01
CA GLN A 79 -12.55 -6.69 9.34
C GLN A 79 -13.44 -7.93 9.26
N ASN A 80 -14.48 -7.91 8.43
CA ASN A 80 -15.42 -9.03 8.30
C ASN A 80 -14.75 -10.31 7.78
N ASN A 81 -13.64 -10.18 7.04
CA ASN A 81 -12.88 -11.29 6.49
C ASN A 81 -11.61 -11.59 7.31
N PHE A 82 -11.45 -11.03 8.51
CA PHE A 82 -10.25 -11.22 9.32
C PHE A 82 -10.07 -12.68 9.73
N ASP A 83 -11.11 -13.29 10.31
CA ASP A 83 -10.99 -14.63 10.87
C ASP A 83 -10.66 -15.69 9.82
N THR A 84 -11.18 -15.55 8.61
CA THR A 84 -10.89 -16.45 7.49
C THR A 84 -9.46 -16.32 6.97
N ARG A 85 -8.80 -15.18 7.22
CA ARG A 85 -7.45 -14.85 6.74
C ARG A 85 -6.42 -14.74 7.88
N ARG A 86 -6.81 -15.00 9.13
CA ARG A 86 -6.02 -14.75 10.34
C ARG A 86 -4.60 -15.30 10.23
N ALA A 87 -4.45 -16.58 9.88
CA ALA A 87 -3.14 -17.21 9.76
C ALA A 87 -2.22 -16.51 8.75
N ASN A 88 -2.77 -16.07 7.61
CA ASN A 88 -2.00 -15.35 6.59
C ASN A 88 -1.67 -13.93 7.03
N LEU A 89 -2.60 -13.26 7.72
CA LEU A 89 -2.42 -11.89 8.22
C LEU A 89 -1.37 -11.84 9.33
N GLU A 90 -1.37 -12.83 10.21
CA GLU A 90 -0.37 -13.00 11.27
C GLU A 90 1.00 -13.31 10.66
N HIS A 91 1.09 -14.32 9.78
CA HIS A 91 2.36 -14.75 9.20
C HIS A 91 3.02 -13.68 8.32
N LEU A 92 2.29 -13.11 7.35
CA LEU A 92 2.85 -12.17 6.39
C LEU A 92 2.96 -10.74 6.96
N TYR A 93 1.93 -10.29 7.66
CA TYR A 93 1.81 -8.88 8.07
C TYR A 93 2.03 -8.66 9.56
N GLY A 94 2.08 -9.72 10.38
CA GLY A 94 2.24 -9.60 11.84
C GLY A 94 0.99 -9.07 12.52
N ILE A 95 -0.18 -9.22 11.90
CA ILE A 95 -1.43 -8.70 12.43
C ILE A 95 -2.12 -9.80 13.23
N GLU A 96 -1.94 -9.78 14.55
CA GLU A 96 -2.58 -10.73 15.47
C GLU A 96 -4.04 -10.36 15.78
N THR A 97 -4.32 -9.05 15.84
CA THR A 97 -5.64 -8.51 16.18
C THR A 97 -5.95 -7.26 15.36
N ILE A 98 -7.19 -7.13 14.91
CA ILE A 98 -7.68 -5.95 14.21
C ILE A 98 -8.46 -5.03 15.16
N TYR A 99 -8.29 -3.72 14.97
CA TYR A 99 -9.01 -2.68 15.72
C TYR A 99 -10.23 -2.18 14.96
N SER A 100 -11.10 -1.45 15.65
CA SER A 100 -12.24 -0.76 15.06
C SER A 100 -11.82 0.18 13.93
N ASP A 101 -12.70 0.39 12.95
CA ASP A 101 -12.48 1.32 11.83
C ASP A 101 -12.03 2.71 12.33
N THR A 102 -12.73 3.27 13.32
CA THR A 102 -12.41 4.56 13.93
C THR A 102 -10.98 4.62 14.47
N ALA A 103 -10.57 3.63 15.27
CA ALA A 103 -9.22 3.58 15.83
C ALA A 103 -8.13 3.50 14.76
N ILE A 104 -8.38 2.79 13.65
CA ILE A 104 -7.44 2.70 12.52
C ILE A 104 -7.33 4.06 11.83
N ARG A 105 -8.46 4.72 11.57
CA ARG A 105 -8.50 6.04 10.91
C ARG A 105 -7.83 7.11 11.76
N GLU A 106 -8.18 7.23 13.04
CA GLU A 106 -7.57 8.18 13.96
C GLU A 106 -6.05 7.99 14.06
N ALA A 107 -5.58 6.74 14.01
CA ALA A 107 -4.14 6.45 14.05
C ALA A 107 -3.40 6.81 12.77
N ILE A 108 -4.06 6.80 11.61
CA ILE A 108 -3.42 7.06 10.32
C ILE A 108 -3.54 8.53 9.93
N ASP A 109 -4.69 9.14 10.20
CA ASP A 109 -5.02 10.51 9.79
C ASP A 109 -4.10 11.55 10.45
N GLY A 110 -3.49 11.23 11.60
CA GLY A 110 -2.54 12.10 12.30
C GLY A 110 -1.08 11.99 11.83
N ILE A 111 -0.75 11.12 10.88
CA ILE A 111 0.62 10.89 10.41
C ILE A 111 0.97 11.84 9.26
N ALA A 112 2.07 12.58 9.39
CA ALA A 112 2.58 13.40 8.31
C ALA A 112 3.09 12.51 7.16
N PRO A 113 2.75 12.79 5.88
CA PRO A 113 3.26 12.02 4.75
C PRO A 113 4.79 11.90 4.70
N GLU A 114 5.49 12.92 5.19
CA GLU A 114 6.94 13.00 5.31
C GLU A 114 7.52 11.88 6.19
N ASP A 115 6.82 11.51 7.27
CA ASP A 115 7.27 10.48 8.21
C ASP A 115 7.26 9.09 7.59
N ILE A 116 6.39 8.86 6.61
CA ILE A 116 6.31 7.59 5.87
C ILE A 116 7.25 7.63 4.64
N LYS A 117 7.61 8.84 4.16
CA LYS A 117 8.38 9.03 2.93
C LYS A 117 9.74 8.32 2.96
N HIS A 118 10.39 8.27 4.12
CA HIS A 118 11.71 7.65 4.27
C HIS A 118 11.68 6.17 3.84
N GLY A 119 10.61 5.44 4.19
CA GLY A 119 10.52 4.01 3.94
C GLY A 119 10.45 3.65 2.46
N PHE A 120 10.00 4.57 1.59
CA PHE A 120 9.98 4.33 0.15
C PHE A 120 11.39 4.21 -0.43
N GLY A 121 12.35 5.01 0.06
CA GLY A 121 13.74 4.92 -0.38
C GLY A 121 14.33 3.55 -0.05
N GLU A 122 14.15 3.10 1.19
CA GLU A 122 14.66 1.81 1.67
C GLU A 122 14.09 0.61 0.88
N LEU A 123 12.81 0.68 0.50
CA LEU A 123 12.16 -0.34 -0.32
C LEU A 123 12.58 -0.29 -1.78
N PHE A 124 12.78 0.91 -2.32
CA PHE A 124 13.22 1.10 -3.69
C PHE A 124 14.65 0.60 -3.90
N GLU A 125 15.55 0.91 -2.97
CA GLU A 125 16.92 0.38 -2.97
C GLU A 125 16.93 -1.16 -2.90
N GLU A 126 16.05 -1.75 -2.09
CA GLU A 126 15.91 -3.21 -2.02
C GLU A 126 15.52 -3.80 -3.39
N LEU A 127 14.55 -3.18 -4.05
CA LEU A 127 14.11 -3.56 -5.39
C LEU A 127 15.21 -3.37 -6.44
N GLU A 128 16.02 -2.31 -6.34
CA GLU A 128 17.15 -2.08 -7.26
C GLU A 128 18.22 -3.16 -7.11
N GLN A 129 18.56 -3.54 -5.87
CA GLN A 129 19.54 -4.58 -5.58
C GLN A 129 19.13 -5.96 -6.12
N THR A 130 17.83 -6.26 -6.18
CA THR A 130 17.35 -7.53 -6.75
C THR A 130 17.51 -7.64 -8.28
N GLY A 131 17.75 -6.50 -8.95
CA GLY A 131 17.79 -6.36 -10.40
C GLY A 131 16.41 -6.31 -11.07
N VAL A 132 15.31 -6.48 -10.32
CA VAL A 132 13.94 -6.52 -10.88
C VAL A 132 13.58 -5.20 -11.56
N LEU A 133 14.01 -4.07 -11.01
CA LEU A 133 13.74 -2.74 -11.60
C LEU A 133 14.37 -2.53 -12.98
N ALA A 134 15.43 -3.28 -13.33
CA ALA A 134 16.02 -3.20 -14.66
C ALA A 134 15.03 -3.56 -15.77
N HIS A 135 14.12 -4.50 -15.51
CA HIS A 135 13.06 -4.91 -16.47
C HIS A 135 12.00 -3.82 -16.67
N TYR A 136 11.96 -2.81 -15.82
CA TYR A 136 11.03 -1.68 -15.91
C TYR A 136 11.64 -0.44 -16.56
N LYS A 137 12.92 -0.49 -16.96
CA LYS A 137 13.55 0.63 -17.67
C LYS A 137 13.07 0.68 -19.12
N VAL A 138 12.54 1.83 -19.51
CA VAL A 138 12.06 2.17 -20.85
C VAL A 138 12.70 3.49 -21.30
N LEU A 139 12.54 3.86 -22.58
CA LEU A 139 12.97 5.16 -23.13
C LEU A 139 14.43 5.55 -22.80
N GLY A 140 15.36 4.59 -22.82
CA GLY A 140 16.78 4.87 -22.59
C GLY A 140 17.18 5.04 -21.12
N GLY A 141 16.40 4.52 -20.17
CA GLY A 141 16.82 4.40 -18.77
C GLY A 141 15.81 4.85 -17.72
N TYR A 142 14.62 5.31 -18.13
CA TYR A 142 13.56 5.76 -17.22
C TYR A 142 12.73 4.58 -16.72
N TYR A 143 12.35 4.57 -15.45
CA TYR A 143 11.44 3.55 -14.93
C TYR A 143 10.01 3.82 -15.38
N CYS A 144 9.37 2.81 -15.98
CA CYS A 144 7.95 2.85 -16.32
C CYS A 144 7.09 2.78 -15.06
N CYS A 145 6.35 3.85 -14.78
CA CYS A 145 5.42 3.95 -13.67
C CYS A 145 4.00 3.97 -14.23
N ALA A 146 3.27 2.86 -14.11
CA ALA A 146 1.88 2.77 -14.53
C ALA A 146 0.96 3.43 -13.49
N VAL A 147 0.80 4.75 -13.55
CA VAL A 147 -0.11 5.47 -12.65
C VAL A 147 -1.55 5.20 -13.10
N ASP A 148 -2.23 4.31 -12.36
CA ASP A 148 -3.67 4.08 -12.53
C ASP A 148 -4.41 5.37 -12.12
N GLY A 149 -4.89 6.12 -13.11
CA GLY A 149 -5.70 7.31 -12.90
C GLY A 149 -7.08 6.91 -12.42
N THR A 150 -7.22 6.54 -11.14
CA THR A 150 -8.53 6.21 -10.58
C THR A 150 -9.36 7.48 -10.48
N GLN A 151 -10.29 7.68 -11.40
CA GLN A 151 -11.32 8.68 -11.21
C GLN A 151 -12.23 8.19 -10.08
N HIS A 152 -12.26 8.91 -8.96
CA HIS A 152 -13.26 8.66 -7.93
C HIS A 152 -14.66 9.09 -8.41
N TYR A 153 -15.66 8.41 -7.87
CA TYR A 153 -17.10 8.64 -8.05
C TYR A 153 -17.44 10.04 -8.59
N CYS A 154 -18.05 10.09 -9.79
CA CYS A 154 -18.51 11.32 -10.43
C CYS A 154 -20.03 11.35 -10.33
N SER A 155 -20.59 12.37 -9.70
CA SER A 155 -22.03 12.59 -9.63
C SER A 155 -22.39 13.94 -10.22
N GLY A 156 -23.48 14.00 -10.99
CA GLY A 156 -24.08 15.25 -11.45
C GLY A 156 -25.07 15.86 -10.47
N SER A 157 -25.48 15.11 -9.44
CA SER A 157 -26.52 15.52 -8.49
C SER A 157 -26.03 15.81 -7.08
N THR A 158 -24.81 15.36 -6.73
CA THR A 158 -24.20 15.56 -5.41
C THR A 158 -22.84 16.21 -5.58
N SER A 159 -22.68 17.44 -5.07
CA SER A 159 -21.44 18.22 -5.10
C SER A 159 -20.93 18.54 -3.69
N CYS A 160 -19.62 18.69 -3.55
CA CYS A 160 -18.92 19.15 -2.35
C CYS A 160 -17.86 20.18 -2.77
N PRO A 161 -17.56 21.22 -1.98
CA PRO A 161 -16.56 22.24 -2.31
C PRO A 161 -15.14 21.71 -2.61
N HIS A 162 -14.84 20.49 -2.19
CA HIS A 162 -13.54 19.84 -2.39
C HIS A 162 -13.54 18.81 -3.53
N CYS A 163 -14.68 18.58 -4.19
CA CYS A 163 -14.76 17.67 -5.32
C CYS A 163 -14.12 18.28 -6.57
N LEU A 164 -13.45 17.44 -7.37
CA LEU A 164 -12.98 17.84 -8.69
C LEU A 164 -14.18 17.92 -9.65
N GLU A 165 -14.39 19.08 -10.26
CA GLU A 165 -15.43 19.30 -11.26
C GLU A 165 -14.89 19.06 -12.67
N LYS A 166 -15.65 18.31 -13.49
CA LYS A 166 -15.38 18.19 -14.93
C LYS A 166 -16.03 19.37 -15.66
N THR A 167 -15.21 20.28 -16.18
CA THR A 167 -15.67 21.31 -17.12
C THR A 167 -15.50 20.81 -18.55
N THR A 168 -16.61 20.60 -19.26
CA THR A 168 -16.57 20.35 -20.70
C THR A 168 -16.35 21.67 -21.42
N SER A 169 -15.11 21.95 -21.83
CA SER A 169 -14.81 23.02 -22.78
C SER A 169 -15.27 22.59 -24.18
N GLY A 170 -16.58 22.64 -24.42
CA GLY A 170 -17.17 22.40 -25.72
C GLY A 170 -16.77 23.50 -26.69
N LYS A 171 -15.94 23.17 -27.68
CA LYS A 171 -16.09 23.77 -29.01
C LYS A 171 -17.16 22.96 -29.72
N THR A 172 -18.39 23.45 -29.68
CA THR A 172 -19.44 23.15 -30.68
C THR A 172 -19.02 23.65 -32.04
#